data_AF-K6DS43-F1
#
_entry.id   AF-K6DS43-F1
#
_cell.length_a   1.000
_cell.length_b   1.000
_cell.length_c   1.000
_cell.angle_alpha   90.00
_cell.angle_beta   90.00
_cell.angle_gamma   90.00
#
_symmetry.space_group_name_H-M   'P 1'
#
loop_
_entity.id
_entity.type
_entity.pdbx_description
1 polymer ?
#
loop_
_entity_poly.entity_id
_entity_poly.type
_entity_poly.pdbx_seq_one_letter_code
_entity_poly.pdbx_strand_id
1 'polypeptide(L)'
;MGKKVSLISVFFSILIFCLMDGQSYAAELEVGKDKSCETISDAVEQAKNGDIIKVYPGNYKEKLEIIKSITLESIEKHKAIIEGDKQKHVITIKSPNVVINGFTIKGSGDNFLDNDAGILIDQKNDAKIMNNVFEDVLFGIYIDSSEGNLIKDNEIHGLKDKKFSERGNGFHFFNSKNNTIDGNVITDVRDGMYFDHSDKTIVTNNKISGIRYGLHYMWSNDNSFKNNYFSNNVSGAAIMFSKRINMEQNIFENNRGYRAFGMFFQTVEDSIVENNLFFNNSIGINSDLSRGNIFRKNTIIQNDIGMEVLGSNWDDVIYENSFIDNLQQVLVNEITINDQWYYGNRGNYWSDYSGIDIEKDGIGDNAHHSGSAFEFFMYKYPHFRLFVESPTAKMLQTVDKMFPVIERAEVVDPFPLLEDLNSRAFLEGMETETSKKAGMITFLVSLVVVLLSIRLLVRLSTRFGR
;
A
#
# COMPACT_ATOMS: atom_id res chain seq x y z
N MET A 1 -69.23 -38.29 -14.29
CA MET A 1 -68.18 -37.59 -15.07
C MET A 1 -68.24 -36.12 -14.66
N GLY A 2 -67.52 -35.63 -13.65
CA GLY A 2 -66.13 -35.96 -13.30
C GLY A 2 -65.21 -35.11 -14.17
N LYS A 3 -64.97 -33.84 -13.76
CA LYS A 3 -63.81 -33.00 -14.17
C LYS A 3 -63.86 -31.53 -13.69
N LYS A 4 -64.96 -31.02 -13.10
CA LYS A 4 -65.01 -29.60 -12.64
C LYS A 4 -64.67 -29.36 -11.16
N VAL A 5 -64.63 -30.39 -10.33
CA VAL A 5 -64.26 -30.26 -8.90
C VAL A 5 -62.74 -30.31 -8.68
N SER A 6 -61.94 -30.64 -9.70
CA SER A 6 -60.48 -30.76 -9.55
C SER A 6 -59.72 -29.43 -9.64
N LEU A 7 -60.26 -28.41 -10.32
CA LEU A 7 -59.51 -27.17 -10.54
C LEU A 7 -59.55 -26.23 -9.35
N ILE A 8 -60.70 -26.15 -8.65
CA ILE A 8 -60.86 -25.28 -7.47
C ILE A 8 -60.02 -25.80 -6.31
N SER A 9 -59.95 -27.13 -6.12
CA SER A 9 -59.10 -27.76 -5.11
C SER A 9 -57.62 -27.54 -5.39
N VAL A 10 -57.18 -27.62 -6.66
CA VAL A 10 -55.78 -27.37 -7.05
C VAL A 10 -55.44 -25.88 -6.90
N PHE A 11 -56.36 -24.96 -7.21
CA PHE A 11 -56.15 -23.53 -6.98
C PHE A 11 -56.10 -23.19 -5.49
N PHE A 12 -56.92 -23.82 -4.65
CA PHE A 12 -56.88 -23.63 -3.20
C PHE A 12 -55.60 -24.20 -2.58
N SER A 13 -55.10 -25.34 -3.07
CA SER A 13 -53.82 -25.90 -2.63
C SER A 13 -52.62 -25.05 -3.04
N ILE A 14 -52.65 -24.45 -4.23
CA ILE A 14 -51.59 -23.52 -4.71
C ILE A 14 -51.66 -22.19 -3.93
N LEU A 15 -52.86 -21.69 -3.61
CA LEU A 15 -53.02 -20.46 -2.83
C LEU A 15 -52.60 -20.65 -1.36
N ILE A 16 -52.80 -21.84 -0.79
CA ILE A 16 -52.29 -22.20 0.55
C ILE A 16 -50.76 -22.34 0.53
N PHE A 17 -50.16 -22.86 -0.54
CA PHE A 17 -48.70 -22.89 -0.70
C PHE A 17 -48.07 -21.49 -0.89
N CYS A 18 -48.77 -20.56 -1.55
CA CYS A 18 -48.33 -19.17 -1.70
C CYS A 18 -48.58 -18.30 -0.44
N LEU A 19 -49.39 -18.76 0.51
CA LEU A 19 -49.59 -18.08 1.80
C LEU A 19 -48.70 -18.67 2.92
N MET A 20 -47.93 -19.72 2.61
CA MET A 20 -46.80 -20.18 3.41
C MET A 20 -45.50 -19.53 2.93
N ASP A 21 -45.51 -18.20 2.72
CA ASP A 21 -44.30 -17.42 2.88
C ASP A 21 -43.96 -17.46 4.37
N GLY A 22 -43.33 -18.56 4.79
CA GLY A 22 -42.65 -18.63 6.05
C GLY A 22 -41.63 -17.51 6.05
N GLN A 23 -41.95 -16.41 6.72
CA GLN A 23 -40.98 -15.38 7.03
C GLN A 23 -39.86 -16.07 7.82
N SER A 24 -38.83 -16.48 7.10
CA SER A 24 -37.57 -16.94 7.65
C SER A 24 -36.90 -15.72 8.26
N TYR A 25 -37.34 -15.34 9.45
CA TYR A 25 -36.58 -14.43 10.29
C TYR A 25 -35.25 -15.12 10.60
N ALA A 26 -34.14 -14.44 10.33
CA ALA A 26 -32.84 -14.85 10.84
C ALA A 26 -32.97 -15.00 12.36
N ALA A 27 -32.71 -16.19 12.89
CA ALA A 27 -32.72 -16.40 14.32
C ALA A 27 -31.50 -15.71 14.93
N GLU A 28 -31.67 -15.13 16.12
CA GLU A 28 -30.57 -14.59 16.91
C GLU A 28 -30.19 -15.60 18.00
N LEU A 29 -28.94 -16.04 17.99
CA LEU A 29 -28.36 -16.86 19.06
C LEU A 29 -27.45 -15.99 19.91
N GLU A 30 -27.59 -16.09 21.24
CA GLU A 30 -26.72 -15.37 22.17
C GLU A 30 -25.66 -16.30 22.75
N VAL A 31 -24.40 -15.87 22.69
CA VAL A 31 -23.24 -16.58 23.23
C VAL A 31 -22.64 -15.80 24.39
N GLY A 32 -22.41 -16.47 25.52
CA GLY A 32 -21.74 -15.89 26.68
C GLY A 32 -22.21 -16.50 27.99
N LYS A 33 -21.64 -16.01 29.09
CA LYS A 33 -22.05 -16.44 30.42
C LYS A 33 -23.53 -16.15 30.63
N ASP A 34 -24.28 -17.16 31.09
CA ASP A 34 -25.72 -17.10 31.35
C ASP A 34 -26.58 -16.81 30.08
N LYS A 35 -26.08 -17.17 28.89
CA LYS A 35 -26.79 -17.06 27.60
C LYS A 35 -27.25 -18.42 27.06
N SER A 36 -27.97 -18.41 25.94
CA SER A 36 -28.48 -19.64 25.30
C SER A 36 -27.38 -20.63 24.89
N CYS A 37 -26.20 -20.11 24.57
CA CYS A 37 -25.00 -20.88 24.27
C CYS A 37 -23.86 -20.36 25.15
N GLU A 38 -23.12 -21.25 25.81
CA GLU A 38 -21.94 -20.85 26.58
C GLU A 38 -20.70 -20.66 25.68
N THR A 39 -20.63 -21.42 24.57
CA THR A 39 -19.51 -21.39 23.61
C THR A 39 -19.96 -20.90 22.23
N ILE A 40 -19.01 -20.40 21.44
CA ILE A 40 -19.29 -19.96 20.06
C ILE A 40 -19.54 -21.19 19.17
N SER A 41 -18.79 -22.28 19.37
CA SER A 41 -18.93 -23.52 18.61
C SER A 41 -20.33 -24.11 18.73
N ASP A 42 -20.92 -24.13 19.93
CA ASP A 42 -22.29 -24.62 20.15
C ASP A 42 -23.30 -23.78 19.37
N ALA A 43 -23.14 -22.46 19.34
CA ALA A 43 -24.02 -21.58 18.58
C ALA A 43 -23.85 -21.76 17.07
N VAL A 44 -22.62 -21.95 16.57
CA VAL A 44 -22.34 -22.24 15.15
C VAL A 44 -22.96 -23.58 14.73
N GLU A 45 -22.95 -24.59 15.61
CA GLU A 45 -23.59 -25.89 15.37
C GLU A 45 -25.11 -25.78 15.33
N GLN A 46 -25.72 -24.95 16.19
CA GLN A 46 -27.17 -24.76 16.24
C GLN A 46 -27.71 -23.82 15.16
N ALA A 47 -26.92 -22.85 14.72
CA ALA A 47 -27.31 -21.87 13.72
C ALA A 47 -27.71 -22.52 12.39
N LYS A 48 -28.58 -21.82 11.66
CA LYS A 48 -28.96 -22.10 10.27
C LYS A 48 -28.42 -21.00 9.37
N ASN A 49 -28.44 -21.26 8.06
CA ASN A 49 -28.07 -20.23 7.08
C ASN A 49 -28.96 -19.00 7.26
N GLY A 50 -28.33 -17.83 7.34
CA GLY A 50 -28.97 -16.53 7.56
C GLY A 50 -28.98 -16.08 9.03
N ASP A 51 -28.71 -16.97 9.99
CA ASP A 51 -28.79 -16.63 11.41
C ASP A 51 -27.65 -15.69 11.86
N ILE A 52 -27.92 -14.97 12.95
CA ILE A 52 -26.98 -14.04 13.60
C ILE A 52 -26.60 -14.61 14.97
N ILE A 53 -25.30 -14.76 15.21
CA ILE A 53 -24.72 -15.17 16.48
C ILE A 53 -24.12 -13.94 17.14
N LYS A 54 -24.75 -13.50 18.23
CA LYS A 54 -24.36 -12.35 19.05
C LYS A 54 -23.50 -12.82 20.22
N VAL A 55 -22.22 -12.47 20.20
CA VAL A 55 -21.24 -12.90 21.19
C VAL A 55 -20.96 -11.77 22.18
N TYR A 56 -21.28 -12.03 23.45
CA TYR A 56 -21.04 -11.11 24.56
C TYR A 56 -19.55 -11.10 24.97
N PRO A 57 -19.08 -10.11 25.73
CA PRO A 57 -17.71 -10.07 26.22
C PRO A 57 -17.26 -11.36 26.92
N GLY A 58 -16.07 -11.86 26.57
CA GLY A 58 -15.54 -13.11 27.10
C GLY A 58 -14.27 -13.56 26.40
N ASN A 59 -13.58 -14.54 26.99
CA ASN A 59 -12.47 -15.24 26.35
C ASN A 59 -12.90 -16.66 25.98
N TYR A 60 -12.97 -16.92 24.68
CA TYR A 60 -13.47 -18.15 24.08
C TYR A 60 -12.28 -18.91 23.50
N LYS A 61 -11.85 -19.96 24.21
CA LYS A 61 -10.73 -20.82 23.80
C LYS A 61 -11.21 -21.88 22.84
N GLU A 62 -11.36 -21.51 21.58
CA GLU A 62 -12.06 -22.29 20.57
C GLU A 62 -11.39 -22.17 19.21
N LYS A 63 -11.56 -23.22 18.39
CA LYS A 63 -11.29 -23.16 16.96
C LYS A 63 -12.60 -23.37 16.23
N LEU A 64 -12.89 -22.48 15.29
CA LEU A 64 -14.19 -22.43 14.64
C LEU A 64 -14.10 -22.92 13.21
N GLU A 65 -14.97 -23.84 12.83
CA GLU A 65 -15.20 -24.21 11.43
C GLU A 65 -16.62 -23.78 11.03
N ILE A 66 -16.71 -22.74 10.20
CA ILE A 66 -17.99 -22.13 9.81
C ILE A 66 -18.42 -22.72 8.45
N ILE A 67 -19.28 -23.73 8.50
CA ILE A 67 -19.84 -24.40 7.31
C ILE A 67 -21.20 -23.85 6.85
N LYS A 68 -21.76 -22.88 7.57
CA LYS A 68 -23.07 -22.24 7.28
C LYS A 68 -22.90 -20.75 7.01
N SER A 69 -23.76 -20.17 6.17
CA SER A 69 -23.77 -18.73 5.89
C SER A 69 -24.38 -18.00 7.07
N ILE A 70 -23.56 -17.55 8.02
CA ILE A 70 -24.00 -16.91 9.27
C ILE A 70 -23.31 -15.56 9.48
N THR A 71 -23.91 -14.73 10.33
CA THR A 71 -23.24 -13.55 10.88
C THR A 71 -22.78 -13.85 12.29
N LEU A 72 -21.48 -13.77 12.53
CA LEU A 72 -20.86 -13.83 13.84
C LEU A 72 -20.46 -12.40 14.24
N GLU A 73 -21.03 -11.89 15.33
CA GLU A 73 -20.87 -10.49 15.75
C GLU A 73 -20.57 -10.37 17.24
N SER A 74 -19.51 -9.63 17.59
CA SER A 74 -19.28 -9.23 18.97
C SER A 74 -20.16 -8.03 19.32
N ILE A 75 -20.95 -8.15 20.39
CA ILE A 75 -21.87 -7.09 20.83
C ILE A 75 -21.13 -5.85 21.34
N GLU A 76 -19.95 -6.05 21.93
CA GLU A 76 -19.03 -4.97 22.30
C GLU A 76 -17.72 -5.16 21.53
N LYS A 77 -17.46 -4.26 20.57
CA LYS A 77 -16.30 -4.33 19.68
C LYS A 77 -15.00 -4.60 20.46
N HIS A 78 -14.28 -5.64 20.02
CA HIS A 78 -13.03 -6.20 20.54
C HIS A 78 -13.09 -6.89 21.92
N LYS A 79 -14.27 -6.98 22.56
CA LYS A 79 -14.40 -7.56 23.91
C LYS A 79 -14.68 -9.06 23.93
N ALA A 80 -15.16 -9.64 22.83
CA ALA A 80 -15.17 -11.09 22.64
C ALA A 80 -13.85 -11.53 21.99
N ILE A 81 -13.08 -12.34 22.72
CA ILE A 81 -11.76 -12.83 22.29
C ILE A 81 -11.92 -14.29 21.84
N ILE A 82 -11.55 -14.60 20.60
CA ILE A 82 -11.46 -15.97 20.08
C ILE A 82 -9.98 -16.35 20.12
N GLU A 83 -9.63 -17.23 21.05
CA GLU A 83 -8.26 -17.66 21.31
C GLU A 83 -8.06 -19.10 20.83
N GLY A 84 -7.29 -19.26 19.75
CA GLY A 84 -6.86 -20.56 19.25
C GLY A 84 -5.87 -21.27 20.18
N ASP A 85 -5.53 -22.51 19.85
CA ASP A 85 -4.64 -23.37 20.63
C ASP A 85 -3.18 -23.35 20.15
N LYS A 86 -2.79 -22.31 19.39
CA LYS A 86 -1.49 -22.18 18.72
C LYS A 86 -1.18 -23.30 17.72
N GLN A 87 -2.22 -23.89 17.12
CA GLN A 87 -2.09 -24.88 16.05
C GLN A 87 -3.11 -24.59 14.96
N LYS A 88 -2.67 -24.54 13.69
CA LYS A 88 -3.53 -24.28 12.54
C LYS A 88 -4.24 -22.92 12.63
N HIS A 89 -5.36 -22.78 11.91
CA HIS A 89 -6.14 -21.56 11.89
C HIS A 89 -7.06 -21.44 13.12
N VAL A 90 -7.34 -20.21 13.56
CA VAL A 90 -8.31 -19.95 14.64
C VAL A 90 -9.74 -20.12 14.12
N ILE A 91 -10.03 -19.53 12.95
CA ILE A 91 -11.33 -19.63 12.28
C ILE A 91 -11.11 -20.09 10.84
N THR A 92 -11.89 -21.08 10.42
CA THR A 92 -11.93 -21.56 9.02
C THR A 92 -13.33 -21.36 8.45
N ILE A 93 -13.44 -20.56 7.39
CA ILE A 93 -14.69 -20.28 6.68
C ILE A 93 -14.83 -21.25 5.50
N LYS A 94 -15.87 -22.08 5.56
CA LYS A 94 -16.24 -23.09 4.54
C LYS A 94 -17.66 -22.89 4.00
N SER A 95 -18.27 -21.73 4.25
CA SER A 95 -19.53 -21.28 3.64
C SER A 95 -19.39 -19.90 3.00
N PRO A 96 -20.15 -19.58 1.93
CA PRO A 96 -20.18 -18.23 1.39
C PRO A 96 -20.96 -17.27 2.30
N ASN A 97 -20.83 -15.96 2.06
CA ASN A 97 -21.61 -14.92 2.76
C ASN A 97 -21.46 -14.92 4.29
N VAL A 98 -20.35 -15.42 4.82
CA VAL A 98 -20.06 -15.40 6.26
C VAL A 98 -19.62 -14.00 6.66
N VAL A 99 -20.16 -13.49 7.77
CA VAL A 99 -19.75 -12.22 8.36
C VAL A 99 -19.05 -12.49 9.69
N ILE A 100 -17.87 -11.93 9.89
CA ILE A 100 -17.14 -11.93 11.17
C ILE A 100 -16.86 -10.49 11.55
N ASN A 101 -17.52 -10.00 12.60
CA ASN A 101 -17.53 -8.59 12.96
C ASN A 101 -17.16 -8.35 14.43
N GLY A 102 -16.14 -7.53 14.66
CA GLY A 102 -15.90 -6.92 15.98
C GLY A 102 -15.12 -7.77 16.98
N PHE A 103 -14.43 -8.84 16.59
CA PHE A 103 -13.72 -9.74 17.51
C PHE A 103 -12.28 -9.32 17.76
N THR A 104 -11.71 -9.79 18.87
CA THR A 104 -10.25 -9.98 18.97
C THR A 104 -9.96 -11.44 18.65
N ILE A 105 -9.07 -11.72 17.68
CA ILE A 105 -8.73 -13.07 17.21
C ILE A 105 -7.24 -13.30 17.42
N LYS A 106 -6.87 -14.37 18.13
CA LYS A 106 -5.47 -14.62 18.46
C LYS A 106 -5.10 -16.09 18.61
N GLY A 107 -3.81 -16.37 18.60
CA GLY A 107 -3.28 -17.71 18.90
C GLY A 107 -3.44 -18.70 17.75
N SER A 108 -3.16 -18.27 16.52
CA SER A 108 -2.95 -19.21 15.40
C SER A 108 -1.67 -20.03 15.65
N GLY A 109 -1.50 -21.10 14.89
CA GLY A 109 -0.17 -21.73 14.78
C GLY A 109 0.84 -20.85 14.04
N ASP A 110 2.07 -21.35 13.92
CA ASP A 110 3.20 -20.67 13.26
C ASP A 110 3.83 -21.49 12.11
N ASN A 111 3.07 -22.44 11.53
CA ASN A 111 3.52 -23.24 10.40
C ASN A 111 3.24 -22.55 9.04
N PHE A 112 4.30 -22.16 8.33
CA PHE A 112 4.20 -21.62 6.97
C PHE A 112 3.74 -22.65 5.92
N LEU A 113 3.98 -23.95 6.12
CA LEU A 113 3.57 -24.97 5.14
C LEU A 113 2.06 -25.18 5.14
N ASP A 114 1.42 -25.02 6.29
CA ASP A 114 -0.03 -25.17 6.46
C ASP A 114 -0.75 -23.82 6.38
N ASN A 115 -0.02 -22.72 6.18
CA ASN A 115 -0.54 -21.35 6.13
C ASN A 115 -1.38 -20.96 7.37
N ASP A 116 -0.90 -21.31 8.57
CA ASP A 116 -1.62 -21.06 9.83
C ASP A 116 -2.06 -19.59 9.95
N ALA A 117 -3.33 -19.34 10.27
CA ALA A 117 -3.92 -18.00 10.16
C ALA A 117 -4.90 -17.66 11.28
N GLY A 118 -5.13 -16.38 11.54
CA GLY A 118 -6.28 -15.95 12.35
C GLY A 118 -7.59 -16.39 11.70
N ILE A 119 -7.75 -16.07 10.41
CA ILE A 119 -8.89 -16.54 9.60
C ILE A 119 -8.38 -17.13 8.29
N LEU A 120 -8.87 -18.33 7.94
CA LEU A 120 -8.77 -18.90 6.60
C LEU A 120 -10.14 -18.80 5.91
N ILE A 121 -10.16 -18.24 4.70
CA ILE A 121 -11.29 -18.36 3.75
C ILE A 121 -10.92 -19.43 2.72
N ASP A 122 -11.57 -20.59 2.81
CA ASP A 122 -11.23 -21.78 2.01
C ASP A 122 -12.22 -21.95 0.84
N GLN A 123 -11.90 -21.37 -0.31
CA GLN A 123 -12.67 -21.55 -1.55
C GLN A 123 -14.16 -21.19 -1.39
N LYS A 124 -14.43 -20.07 -0.70
CA LYS A 124 -15.77 -19.50 -0.50
C LYS A 124 -15.77 -18.02 -0.79
N ASN A 125 -16.89 -17.52 -1.29
CA ASN A 125 -16.99 -16.15 -1.76
C ASN A 125 -17.80 -15.27 -0.81
N ASP A 126 -17.66 -13.96 -1.03
CA ASP A 126 -18.52 -12.93 -0.44
C ASP A 126 -18.46 -12.88 1.10
N ALA A 127 -17.35 -13.31 1.71
CA ALA A 127 -17.15 -13.16 3.15
C ALA A 127 -16.89 -11.70 3.51
N LYS A 128 -17.35 -11.29 4.69
CA LYS A 128 -17.14 -9.94 5.23
C LYS A 128 -16.40 -10.05 6.56
N ILE A 129 -15.13 -9.70 6.56
CA ILE A 129 -14.28 -9.71 7.75
C ILE A 129 -14.06 -8.26 8.15
N MET A 130 -14.74 -7.84 9.21
CA MET A 130 -14.85 -6.42 9.55
C MET A 130 -14.55 -6.11 11.01
N ASN A 131 -13.92 -4.98 11.28
CA ASN A 131 -13.79 -4.45 12.64
C ASN A 131 -13.09 -5.40 13.64
N ASN A 132 -12.23 -6.32 13.17
CA ASN A 132 -11.56 -7.27 14.04
C ASN A 132 -10.13 -6.82 14.37
N VAL A 133 -9.65 -7.18 15.55
CA VAL A 133 -8.25 -7.04 15.96
C VAL A 133 -7.60 -8.42 15.94
N PHE A 134 -6.45 -8.55 15.30
CA PHE A 134 -5.68 -9.78 15.24
C PHE A 134 -4.37 -9.63 16.01
N GLU A 135 -4.07 -10.58 16.89
CA GLU A 135 -2.87 -10.58 17.71
C GLU A 135 -2.23 -11.98 17.73
N ASP A 136 -0.90 -12.06 17.77
CA ASP A 136 -0.19 -13.36 17.89
C ASP A 136 -0.66 -14.37 16.83
N VAL A 137 -0.70 -13.90 15.57
CA VAL A 137 -1.07 -14.69 14.39
C VAL A 137 0.06 -14.70 13.36
N LEU A 138 0.27 -15.84 12.71
CA LEU A 138 1.24 -15.97 11.62
C LEU A 138 0.75 -15.21 10.39
N PHE A 139 -0.35 -15.67 9.79
CA PHE A 139 -1.11 -14.89 8.81
C PHE A 139 -2.34 -14.28 9.48
N GLY A 140 -2.63 -12.99 9.25
CA GLY A 140 -3.86 -12.39 9.78
C GLY A 140 -5.10 -13.03 9.15
N ILE A 141 -5.25 -12.80 7.85
CA ILE A 141 -6.30 -13.39 7.02
C ILE A 141 -5.65 -14.05 5.80
N TYR A 142 -5.88 -15.35 5.64
CA TYR A 142 -5.48 -16.11 4.46
C TYR A 142 -6.71 -16.41 3.60
N ILE A 143 -6.64 -16.09 2.31
CA ILE A 143 -7.76 -16.16 1.36
C ILE A 143 -7.30 -17.02 0.20
N ASP A 144 -7.85 -18.23 0.10
CA ASP A 144 -7.52 -19.20 -0.93
C ASP A 144 -8.67 -19.33 -1.94
N SER A 145 -8.36 -19.02 -3.20
CA SER A 145 -9.22 -19.26 -4.35
C SER A 145 -10.65 -18.76 -4.12
N SER A 146 -10.75 -17.52 -3.65
CA SER A 146 -11.95 -16.95 -3.08
C SER A 146 -12.18 -15.52 -3.62
N GLU A 147 -13.44 -15.20 -3.91
CA GLU A 147 -13.81 -13.98 -4.62
C GLU A 147 -14.85 -13.13 -3.89
N GLY A 148 -14.87 -11.83 -4.18
CA GLY A 148 -15.94 -10.93 -3.73
C GLY A 148 -15.89 -10.58 -2.23
N ASN A 149 -14.77 -10.85 -1.54
CA ASN A 149 -14.69 -10.62 -0.11
C ASN A 149 -14.49 -9.14 0.23
N LEU A 150 -15.02 -8.74 1.38
CA LEU A 150 -14.80 -7.43 1.99
C LEU A 150 -13.96 -7.58 3.25
N ILE A 151 -12.76 -7.02 3.22
CA ILE A 151 -11.84 -6.97 4.36
C ILE A 151 -11.75 -5.52 4.83
N LYS A 152 -12.44 -5.17 5.90
CA LYS A 152 -12.68 -3.77 6.27
C LYS A 152 -12.41 -3.43 7.73
N ASP A 153 -11.73 -2.31 7.98
CA ASP A 153 -11.53 -1.74 9.32
C ASP A 153 -10.93 -2.75 10.33
N ASN A 154 -10.10 -3.69 9.85
CA ASN A 154 -9.39 -4.63 10.72
C ASN A 154 -8.02 -4.07 11.13
N GLU A 155 -7.56 -4.45 12.30
CA GLU A 155 -6.24 -4.12 12.83
C GLU A 155 -5.43 -5.42 13.00
N ILE A 156 -4.27 -5.50 12.34
CA ILE A 156 -3.40 -6.68 12.38
C ILE A 156 -2.11 -6.35 13.11
N HIS A 157 -1.83 -7.12 14.16
CA HIS A 157 -0.57 -7.18 14.86
C HIS A 157 -0.02 -8.61 14.81
N GLY A 158 0.94 -8.85 13.93
CA GLY A 158 1.54 -10.18 13.76
C GLY A 158 2.40 -10.66 14.94
N LEU A 159 3.27 -11.64 14.68
CA LEU A 159 4.17 -12.24 15.67
C LEU A 159 5.31 -11.28 16.08
N LYS A 160 5.04 -10.38 17.04
CA LYS A 160 5.98 -9.35 17.53
C LYS A 160 7.32 -9.92 18.01
N ASP A 161 7.32 -11.09 18.66
CA ASP A 161 8.52 -11.69 19.24
C ASP A 161 9.42 -12.42 18.22
N LYS A 162 8.96 -12.58 16.97
CA LYS A 162 9.71 -13.26 15.90
C LYS A 162 10.52 -12.27 15.09
N LYS A 163 11.61 -12.76 14.47
CA LYS A 163 12.36 -11.97 13.49
C LYS A 163 11.48 -11.68 12.29
N PHE A 164 11.81 -10.60 11.60
CA PHE A 164 11.10 -10.14 10.41
C PHE A 164 10.85 -11.23 9.34
N SER A 165 11.83 -12.10 9.07
CA SER A 165 11.72 -13.18 8.09
C SER A 165 10.83 -14.35 8.54
N GLU A 166 10.61 -14.47 9.85
CA GLU A 166 9.86 -15.56 10.50
C GLU A 166 8.39 -15.17 10.74
N ARG A 167 8.01 -13.92 10.44
CA ARG A 167 6.62 -13.45 10.50
C ARG A 167 5.89 -13.80 9.20
N GLY A 168 4.59 -14.08 9.30
CA GLY A 168 3.72 -14.23 8.13
C GLY A 168 3.21 -12.88 7.64
N ASN A 169 2.26 -12.91 6.71
CA ASN A 169 1.72 -11.70 6.09
C ASN A 169 0.45 -11.23 6.85
N GLY A 170 0.13 -9.94 6.79
CA GLY A 170 -1.13 -9.44 7.34
C GLY A 170 -2.33 -10.05 6.63
N PHE A 171 -2.44 -9.77 5.33
CA PHE A 171 -3.39 -10.43 4.42
C PHE A 171 -2.65 -11.18 3.32
N HIS A 172 -3.12 -12.39 3.01
CA HIS A 172 -2.58 -13.22 1.95
C HIS A 172 -3.70 -13.66 1.02
N PHE A 173 -3.62 -13.28 -0.25
CA PHE A 173 -4.57 -13.63 -1.31
C PHE A 173 -3.87 -14.55 -2.30
N PHE A 174 -4.37 -15.78 -2.42
CA PHE A 174 -3.89 -16.74 -3.40
C PHE A 174 -5.02 -17.05 -4.38
N ASN A 175 -4.81 -16.79 -5.67
CA ASN A 175 -5.78 -17.02 -6.75
C ASN A 175 -7.17 -16.40 -6.46
N SER A 176 -7.21 -15.21 -5.87
CA SER A 176 -8.41 -14.65 -5.23
C SER A 176 -8.78 -13.29 -5.83
N LYS A 177 -9.94 -13.21 -6.48
CA LYS A 177 -10.30 -12.07 -7.37
C LYS A 177 -11.42 -11.21 -6.81
N ASN A 178 -11.56 -9.99 -7.34
CA ASN A 178 -12.70 -9.11 -7.05
C ASN A 178 -12.85 -8.78 -5.55
N ASN A 179 -11.75 -8.71 -4.81
CA ASN A 179 -11.75 -8.46 -3.36
C ASN A 179 -11.62 -6.96 -3.05
N THR A 180 -12.31 -6.49 -2.01
CA THR A 180 -12.22 -5.11 -1.53
C THR A 180 -11.56 -5.06 -0.15
N ILE A 181 -10.50 -4.26 -0.03
CA ILE A 181 -9.70 -4.11 1.18
C ILE A 181 -9.70 -2.63 1.58
N ASP A 182 -10.43 -2.27 2.64
CA ASP A 182 -10.72 -0.87 2.99
C ASP A 182 -10.43 -0.54 4.46
N GLY A 183 -9.70 0.54 4.74
CA GLY A 183 -9.59 1.09 6.09
C GLY A 183 -8.82 0.24 7.11
N ASN A 184 -8.00 -0.72 6.67
CA ASN A 184 -7.28 -1.61 7.58
C ASN A 184 -5.95 -1.00 8.08
N VAL A 185 -5.53 -1.41 9.27
CA VAL A 185 -4.24 -1.05 9.89
C VAL A 185 -3.40 -2.31 10.04
N ILE A 186 -2.18 -2.31 9.49
CA ILE A 186 -1.31 -3.50 9.52
C ILE A 186 0.09 -3.15 10.02
N THR A 187 0.50 -3.80 11.11
CA THR A 187 1.85 -3.68 11.69
C THR A 187 2.39 -5.05 12.12
N ASP A 188 3.69 -5.11 12.40
CA ASP A 188 4.33 -6.28 13.04
C ASP A 188 4.19 -7.61 12.27
N VAL A 189 4.04 -7.53 10.95
CA VAL A 189 4.04 -8.66 10.02
C VAL A 189 5.27 -8.60 9.10
N ARG A 190 5.43 -9.59 8.22
CA ARG A 190 6.47 -9.56 7.18
C ARG A 190 6.05 -8.70 5.99
N ASP A 191 4.99 -9.11 5.28
CA ASP A 191 4.35 -8.33 4.22
C ASP A 191 2.94 -7.93 4.67
N GLY A 192 2.49 -6.74 4.30
CA GLY A 192 1.22 -6.19 4.78
C GLY A 192 0.07 -6.88 4.08
N MET A 193 0.04 -6.74 2.76
CA MET A 193 -0.92 -7.40 1.88
C MET A 193 -0.18 -8.04 0.72
N TYR A 194 -0.25 -9.37 0.62
CA TYR A 194 0.37 -10.14 -0.45
C TYR A 194 -0.70 -10.74 -1.35
N PHE A 195 -0.53 -10.55 -2.64
CA PHE A 195 -1.48 -10.95 -3.67
C PHE A 195 -0.75 -11.77 -4.74
N ASP A 196 -1.18 -13.01 -4.92
CA ASP A 196 -0.64 -13.95 -5.88
C ASP A 196 -1.77 -14.40 -6.81
N HIS A 197 -1.61 -14.17 -8.13
CA HIS A 197 -2.64 -14.44 -9.14
C HIS A 197 -4.04 -13.90 -8.77
N SER A 198 -4.08 -12.69 -8.19
CA SER A 198 -5.26 -12.10 -7.56
C SER A 198 -5.64 -10.80 -8.27
N ASP A 199 -6.54 -10.91 -9.23
CA ASP A 199 -6.93 -9.80 -10.13
C ASP A 199 -8.12 -8.99 -9.59
N LYS A 200 -8.30 -7.77 -10.11
CA LYS A 200 -9.49 -6.92 -9.89
C LYS A 200 -9.79 -6.59 -8.43
N THR A 201 -8.74 -6.48 -7.62
CA THR A 201 -8.79 -6.07 -6.24
C THR A 201 -8.81 -4.54 -6.12
N ILE A 202 -9.52 -4.05 -5.12
CA ILE A 202 -9.63 -2.64 -4.78
C ILE A 202 -9.10 -2.46 -3.37
N VAL A 203 -8.00 -1.72 -3.23
CA VAL A 203 -7.31 -1.50 -1.95
C VAL A 203 -7.36 -0.01 -1.60
N THR A 204 -8.16 0.37 -0.60
CA THR A 204 -8.39 1.77 -0.25
C THR A 204 -8.18 2.13 1.21
N ASN A 205 -7.66 3.33 1.47
CA ASN A 205 -7.64 3.91 2.82
C ASN A 205 -6.91 3.07 3.88
N ASN A 206 -5.98 2.19 3.50
CA ASN A 206 -5.26 1.34 4.44
C ASN A 206 -3.99 2.04 4.95
N LYS A 207 -3.61 1.76 6.20
CA LYS A 207 -2.39 2.24 6.83
C LYS A 207 -1.46 1.07 7.15
N ILE A 208 -0.28 1.06 6.54
CA ILE A 208 0.66 -0.06 6.65
C ILE A 208 2.06 0.46 6.95
N SER A 209 2.65 -0.03 8.04
CA SER A 209 3.91 0.54 8.51
C SER A 209 4.84 -0.42 9.24
N GLY A 210 6.15 -0.17 9.12
CA GLY A 210 7.19 -0.86 9.88
C GLY A 210 7.47 -2.28 9.38
N ILE A 211 7.17 -2.58 8.11
CA ILE A 211 7.22 -3.94 7.57
C ILE A 211 8.05 -4.04 6.27
N ARG A 212 8.09 -5.20 5.60
CA ARG A 212 8.87 -5.39 4.37
C ARG A 212 8.22 -4.71 3.20
N TYR A 213 7.10 -5.26 2.76
CA TYR A 213 6.33 -4.75 1.63
C TYR A 213 4.95 -4.40 2.14
N GLY A 214 4.59 -3.12 2.06
CA GLY A 214 3.25 -2.64 2.43
C GLY A 214 2.17 -3.36 1.63
N LEU A 215 2.31 -3.29 0.31
CA LEU A 215 1.52 -4.03 -0.67
C LEU A 215 2.47 -4.78 -1.60
N HIS A 216 2.14 -6.03 -1.94
CA HIS A 216 2.94 -6.87 -2.81
C HIS A 216 2.05 -7.62 -3.82
N TYR A 217 2.09 -7.21 -5.09
CA TYR A 217 1.44 -7.91 -6.21
C TYR A 217 2.44 -8.83 -6.93
N MET A 218 2.04 -10.08 -7.13
CA MET A 218 2.72 -11.08 -7.96
C MET A 218 1.71 -11.65 -8.96
N TRP A 219 1.97 -11.46 -10.27
CA TRP A 219 1.09 -11.92 -11.36
C TRP A 219 -0.39 -11.53 -11.20
N SER A 220 -0.64 -10.33 -10.69
CA SER A 220 -1.96 -9.88 -10.22
C SER A 220 -2.37 -8.62 -10.96
N ASN A 221 -3.29 -8.76 -11.91
CA ASN A 221 -3.59 -7.74 -12.92
C ASN A 221 -4.89 -6.99 -12.63
N ASP A 222 -5.12 -5.89 -13.35
CA ASP A 222 -6.38 -5.14 -13.31
C ASP A 222 -6.75 -4.65 -11.90
N ASN A 223 -5.75 -4.40 -11.07
CA ASN A 223 -5.91 -4.02 -9.67
C ASN A 223 -5.87 -2.50 -9.49
N SER A 224 -6.42 -2.02 -8.38
CA SER A 224 -6.30 -0.61 -7.99
C SER A 224 -5.99 -0.46 -6.51
N PHE A 225 -5.10 0.47 -6.20
CA PHE A 225 -4.88 0.89 -4.82
C PHE A 225 -4.83 2.41 -4.72
N LYS A 226 -5.67 2.95 -3.83
CA LYS A 226 -5.95 4.37 -3.72
C LYS A 226 -6.03 4.88 -2.28
N ASN A 227 -5.52 6.08 -2.01
CA ASN A 227 -5.58 6.70 -0.68
C ASN A 227 -4.93 5.86 0.44
N ASN A 228 -3.95 5.02 0.13
CA ASN A 228 -3.25 4.22 1.14
C ASN A 228 -2.03 4.97 1.66
N TYR A 229 -1.69 4.71 2.92
CA TYR A 229 -0.52 5.28 3.59
C TYR A 229 0.48 4.20 3.96
N PHE A 230 1.60 4.19 3.24
CA PHE A 230 2.71 3.25 3.41
C PHE A 230 3.90 3.97 4.04
N SER A 231 4.20 3.68 5.31
CA SER A 231 5.25 4.39 6.03
C SER A 231 6.26 3.50 6.74
N ASN A 232 7.54 3.91 6.73
CA ASN A 232 8.60 3.20 7.46
C ASN A 232 8.74 1.72 7.07
N ASN A 233 8.43 1.36 5.82
CA ASN A 233 8.62 0.02 5.29
C ASN A 233 9.96 -0.11 4.57
N VAL A 234 10.37 -1.34 4.23
CA VAL A 234 11.47 -1.52 3.28
C VAL A 234 11.01 -1.09 1.89
N SER A 235 9.89 -1.61 1.39
CA SER A 235 9.18 -1.04 0.25
C SER A 235 7.75 -0.69 0.64
N GLY A 236 7.27 0.49 0.25
CA GLY A 236 5.88 0.84 0.44
C GLY A 236 4.96 -0.05 -0.40
N ALA A 237 5.20 -0.13 -1.71
CA ALA A 237 4.54 -1.09 -2.59
C ALA A 237 5.55 -1.77 -3.53
N ALA A 238 5.36 -3.07 -3.76
CA ALA A 238 6.10 -3.87 -4.72
C ALA A 238 5.12 -4.47 -5.74
N ILE A 239 5.30 -4.13 -7.02
CA ILE A 239 4.42 -4.54 -8.12
C ILE A 239 5.27 -5.36 -9.08
N MET A 240 4.94 -6.64 -9.21
CA MET A 240 5.78 -7.60 -9.91
C MET A 240 4.96 -8.43 -10.90
N PHE A 241 5.44 -8.51 -12.14
CA PHE A 241 4.86 -9.32 -13.23
C PHE A 241 3.36 -9.05 -13.46
N SER A 242 2.94 -7.80 -13.33
CA SER A 242 1.53 -7.41 -13.26
C SER A 242 1.24 -6.28 -14.23
N LYS A 243 0.01 -6.22 -14.76
CA LYS A 243 -0.38 -5.19 -15.73
C LYS A 243 -1.69 -4.51 -15.40
N ARG A 244 -1.85 -3.30 -15.94
CA ARG A 244 -3.06 -2.46 -15.79
C ARG A 244 -3.41 -2.20 -14.33
N ILE A 245 -2.43 -1.72 -13.58
CA ILE A 245 -2.59 -1.36 -12.18
C ILE A 245 -2.83 0.15 -12.08
N ASN A 246 -3.88 0.54 -11.36
CA ASN A 246 -4.16 1.94 -11.07
C ASN A 246 -3.68 2.31 -9.66
N MET A 247 -2.73 3.22 -9.56
CA MET A 247 -2.05 3.60 -8.32
C MET A 247 -2.27 5.10 -8.09
N GLU A 248 -3.27 5.45 -7.27
CA GLU A 248 -3.76 6.82 -7.20
C GLU A 248 -3.76 7.39 -5.78
N GLN A 249 -3.31 8.63 -5.57
CA GLN A 249 -3.49 9.34 -4.28
C GLN A 249 -2.90 8.60 -3.06
N ASN A 250 -1.87 7.78 -3.25
CA ASN A 250 -1.20 7.09 -2.14
C ASN A 250 -0.05 7.94 -1.59
N ILE A 251 0.26 7.74 -0.32
CA ILE A 251 1.39 8.38 0.36
C ILE A 251 2.41 7.31 0.73
N PHE A 252 3.63 7.49 0.22
CA PHE A 252 4.80 6.67 0.49
C PHE A 252 5.82 7.49 1.27
N GLU A 253 5.93 7.24 2.57
CA GLU A 253 6.72 8.08 3.47
C GLU A 253 7.80 7.29 4.21
N ASN A 254 9.02 7.82 4.26
CA ASN A 254 10.09 7.29 5.10
C ASN A 254 10.38 5.79 4.87
N ASN A 255 10.12 5.25 3.66
CA ASN A 255 10.47 3.87 3.33
C ASN A 255 11.98 3.82 3.04
N ARG A 256 12.76 3.38 4.03
CA ARG A 256 14.22 3.51 4.06
C ARG A 256 14.87 2.22 4.56
N GLY A 257 16.09 1.97 4.09
CA GLY A 257 16.85 0.76 4.44
C GLY A 257 17.68 0.26 3.26
N TYR A 258 18.20 -0.96 3.39
CA TYR A 258 18.91 -1.62 2.30
C TYR A 258 17.92 -2.05 1.21
N ARG A 259 18.10 -1.55 -0.02
CA ARG A 259 17.18 -1.78 -1.15
C ARG A 259 15.73 -1.42 -0.81
N ALA A 260 15.55 -0.19 -0.34
CA ALA A 260 14.26 0.33 0.09
C ALA A 260 13.67 1.32 -0.92
N PHE A 261 12.36 1.26 -1.12
CA PHE A 261 11.66 2.00 -2.16
C PHE A 261 10.33 2.57 -1.63
N GLY A 262 9.89 3.72 -2.13
CA GLY A 262 8.49 4.10 -2.01
C GLY A 262 7.63 3.12 -2.81
N MET A 263 7.96 2.98 -4.09
CA MET A 263 7.35 2.02 -5.01
C MET A 263 8.41 1.30 -5.84
N PHE A 264 8.27 -0.02 -5.95
CA PHE A 264 9.18 -0.90 -6.67
C PHE A 264 8.42 -1.63 -7.79
N PHE A 265 8.86 -1.44 -9.04
CA PHE A 265 8.31 -2.13 -10.21
C PHE A 265 9.31 -3.15 -10.74
N GLN A 266 8.81 -4.35 -11.02
CA GLN A 266 9.51 -5.36 -11.80
C GLN A 266 8.55 -5.95 -12.82
N THR A 267 8.79 -5.68 -14.11
CA THR A 267 7.92 -6.19 -15.19
C THR A 267 6.47 -5.75 -14.99
N VAL A 268 6.27 -4.43 -14.93
CA VAL A 268 4.96 -3.79 -14.83
C VAL A 268 4.57 -3.19 -16.17
N GLU A 269 3.34 -3.45 -16.62
CA GLU A 269 2.89 -3.04 -17.95
C GLU A 269 1.59 -2.24 -17.91
N ASP A 270 1.46 -1.27 -18.81
CA ASP A 270 0.21 -0.56 -19.11
C ASP A 270 -0.50 0.00 -17.85
N SER A 271 0.28 0.46 -16.86
CA SER A 271 -0.21 0.88 -15.54
C SER A 271 -0.15 2.40 -15.36
N ILE A 272 -0.92 2.93 -14.40
CA ILE A 272 -1.01 4.37 -14.14
C ILE A 272 -0.60 4.65 -12.71
N VAL A 273 0.38 5.54 -12.54
CA VAL A 273 0.82 6.10 -11.27
C VAL A 273 0.47 7.58 -11.27
N GLU A 274 -0.58 7.94 -10.53
CA GLU A 274 -1.13 9.30 -10.58
C GLU A 274 -1.41 9.91 -9.20
N ASN A 275 -1.12 11.20 -9.03
CA ASN A 275 -1.44 11.96 -7.82
C ASN A 275 -0.86 11.35 -6.52
N ASN A 276 0.24 10.61 -6.56
CA ASN A 276 0.87 10.03 -5.36
C ASN A 276 1.90 10.99 -4.76
N LEU A 277 2.15 10.84 -3.46
CA LEU A 277 3.22 11.53 -2.73
C LEU A 277 4.32 10.53 -2.34
N PHE A 278 5.53 10.73 -2.84
CA PHE A 278 6.73 9.99 -2.47
C PHE A 278 7.65 10.90 -1.68
N PHE A 279 7.64 10.75 -0.35
CA PHE A 279 8.34 11.64 0.57
C PHE A 279 9.41 10.92 1.39
N ASN A 280 10.64 11.42 1.33
CA ASN A 280 11.75 10.99 2.19
C ASN A 280 12.07 9.48 2.16
N ASN A 281 11.87 8.84 1.02
CA ASN A 281 12.25 7.44 0.79
C ASN A 281 13.72 7.33 0.36
N SER A 282 14.31 6.14 0.50
CA SER A 282 15.64 5.89 -0.07
C SER A 282 15.63 6.01 -1.60
N ILE A 283 14.62 5.42 -2.24
CA ILE A 283 14.31 5.65 -3.65
C ILE A 283 12.80 5.90 -3.71
N GLY A 284 12.35 6.99 -4.33
CA GLY A 284 10.92 7.29 -4.45
C GLY A 284 10.21 6.23 -5.27
N ILE A 285 10.62 6.11 -6.53
CA ILE A 285 10.10 5.11 -7.49
C ILE A 285 11.30 4.39 -8.11
N ASN A 286 11.30 3.06 -8.11
CA ASN A 286 12.22 2.25 -8.90
C ASN A 286 11.44 1.49 -9.97
N SER A 287 11.95 1.49 -11.21
CA SER A 287 11.33 0.81 -12.34
C SER A 287 12.34 -0.01 -13.14
N ASP A 288 12.05 -1.31 -13.25
CA ASP A 288 12.86 -2.30 -13.99
C ASP A 288 11.98 -3.16 -14.91
N LEU A 289 12.46 -3.41 -16.14
CA LEU A 289 11.84 -4.25 -17.16
C LEU A 289 10.36 -3.91 -17.40
N SER A 290 9.98 -2.66 -17.20
CA SER A 290 8.60 -2.19 -17.21
C SER A 290 8.32 -1.38 -18.47
N ARG A 291 7.05 -1.37 -18.91
CA ARG A 291 6.69 -0.76 -20.18
C ARG A 291 5.30 -0.13 -20.25
N GLY A 292 5.18 0.93 -21.05
CA GLY A 292 3.88 1.53 -21.37
C GLY A 292 3.15 2.12 -20.16
N ASN A 293 3.87 2.40 -19.08
CA ASN A 293 3.31 2.96 -17.86
C ASN A 293 3.23 4.48 -17.94
N ILE A 294 2.25 5.05 -17.26
CA ILE A 294 2.05 6.50 -17.20
C ILE A 294 2.30 6.98 -15.78
N PHE A 295 3.29 7.86 -15.60
CA PHE A 295 3.56 8.53 -14.35
C PHE A 295 3.16 9.99 -14.49
N ARG A 296 2.12 10.44 -13.77
CA ARG A 296 1.67 11.83 -13.87
C ARG A 296 1.19 12.44 -12.57
N LYS A 297 1.40 13.75 -12.40
CA LYS A 297 0.88 14.52 -11.24
C LYS A 297 1.35 13.99 -9.89
N ASN A 298 2.43 13.21 -9.86
CA ASN A 298 3.02 12.72 -8.62
C ASN A 298 3.92 13.80 -8.03
N THR A 299 3.97 13.88 -6.70
CA THR A 299 4.93 14.72 -5.97
C THR A 299 6.03 13.81 -5.42
N ILE A 300 7.25 13.97 -5.93
CA ILE A 300 8.42 13.16 -5.59
C ILE A 300 9.43 14.09 -4.91
N ILE A 301 9.46 14.05 -3.58
CA ILE A 301 10.10 15.07 -2.76
C ILE A 301 11.03 14.50 -1.68
N GLN A 302 12.23 15.08 -1.57
CA GLN A 302 13.21 14.79 -0.52
C GLN A 302 13.63 13.31 -0.42
N ASN A 303 13.57 12.55 -1.51
CA ASN A 303 14.09 11.18 -1.56
C ASN A 303 15.61 11.20 -1.82
N ASP A 304 16.34 10.13 -1.47
CA ASP A 304 17.77 10.07 -1.84
C ASP A 304 17.92 9.96 -3.37
N ILE A 305 17.01 9.23 -4.01
CA ILE A 305 16.82 9.22 -5.46
C ILE A 305 15.31 9.40 -5.69
N GLY A 306 14.91 10.38 -6.49
CA GLY A 306 13.50 10.62 -6.81
C GLY A 306 12.90 9.45 -7.60
N MET A 307 13.46 9.19 -8.78
CA MET A 307 13.12 8.04 -9.61
C MET A 307 14.38 7.33 -10.11
N GLU A 308 14.42 6.01 -10.00
CA GLU A 308 15.47 5.16 -10.58
C GLU A 308 14.86 4.37 -11.74
N VAL A 309 15.45 4.55 -12.93
CA VAL A 309 15.00 3.92 -14.17
C VAL A 309 16.14 3.06 -14.74
N LEU A 310 15.84 1.82 -15.08
CA LEU A 310 16.78 0.93 -15.75
C LEU A 310 16.57 1.00 -17.27
N GLY A 311 17.65 0.85 -18.05
CA GLY A 311 17.60 0.92 -19.53
C GLY A 311 16.79 -0.20 -20.17
N SER A 312 16.38 -1.19 -19.38
CA SER A 312 15.45 -2.26 -19.74
C SER A 312 14.01 -1.77 -19.89
N ASN A 313 13.68 -0.57 -19.43
CA ASN A 313 12.37 0.03 -19.59
C ASN A 313 12.16 0.62 -20.98
N TRP A 314 10.91 0.62 -21.43
CA TRP A 314 10.54 1.23 -22.71
C TRP A 314 9.11 1.75 -22.73
N ASP A 315 8.89 2.81 -23.51
CA ASP A 315 7.57 3.40 -23.76
C ASP A 315 6.82 3.89 -22.51
N ASP A 316 7.50 4.10 -21.37
CA ASP A 316 6.88 4.78 -20.23
C ASP A 316 6.74 6.28 -20.54
N VAL A 317 5.68 6.93 -20.04
CA VAL A 317 5.40 8.36 -20.24
C VAL A 317 5.31 9.06 -18.88
N ILE A 318 6.25 9.98 -18.62
CA ILE A 318 6.43 10.68 -17.36
C ILE A 318 6.20 12.18 -17.57
N TYR A 319 5.08 12.73 -17.10
CA TYR A 319 4.73 14.15 -17.31
C TYR A 319 3.91 14.73 -16.17
N GLU A 320 3.92 16.05 -16.03
CA GLU A 320 3.23 16.79 -14.96
C GLU A 320 3.58 16.32 -13.54
N ASN A 321 4.72 15.66 -13.32
CA ASN A 321 5.18 15.33 -11.97
C ASN A 321 6.00 16.48 -11.38
N SER A 322 6.12 16.53 -10.05
CA SER A 322 6.98 17.49 -9.35
C SER A 322 8.14 16.76 -8.68
N PHE A 323 9.36 16.95 -9.20
CA PHE A 323 10.61 16.45 -8.64
C PHE A 323 11.27 17.55 -7.80
N ILE A 324 11.25 17.41 -6.48
CA ILE A 324 11.59 18.50 -5.55
C ILE A 324 12.62 18.03 -4.53
N ASP A 325 13.80 18.64 -4.55
CA ASP A 325 14.83 18.50 -3.52
C ASP A 325 15.18 17.04 -3.21
N ASN A 326 15.06 16.16 -4.21
CA ASN A 326 15.66 14.83 -4.12
C ASN A 326 17.17 14.99 -4.23
N LEU A 327 17.93 14.17 -3.51
CA LEU A 327 19.39 14.23 -3.57
C LEU A 327 19.90 13.96 -4.99
N GLN A 328 19.22 13.08 -5.72
CA GLN A 328 19.29 12.96 -7.17
C GLN A 328 17.85 12.89 -7.71
N GLN A 329 17.49 13.76 -8.65
CA GLN A 329 16.12 13.80 -9.20
C GLN A 329 15.79 12.50 -9.92
N VAL A 330 16.61 12.11 -10.89
CA VAL A 330 16.49 10.83 -11.60
C VAL A 330 17.85 10.17 -11.73
N LEU A 331 17.90 8.86 -11.48
CA LEU A 331 19.03 8.01 -11.77
C LEU A 331 18.69 7.07 -12.94
N VAL A 332 19.53 7.09 -13.98
CA VAL A 332 19.45 6.15 -15.10
C VAL A 332 20.67 5.23 -15.06
N ASN A 333 20.45 3.92 -15.01
CA ASN A 333 21.50 2.94 -14.74
C ASN A 333 22.17 2.35 -16.00
N GLU A 334 21.90 2.90 -17.19
CA GLU A 334 22.42 2.41 -18.48
C GLU A 334 22.79 3.55 -19.46
N ILE A 335 23.20 3.20 -20.68
CA ILE A 335 23.64 4.14 -21.73
C ILE A 335 22.45 4.70 -22.52
N THR A 336 21.32 4.00 -22.55
CA THR A 336 20.12 4.40 -23.29
C THR A 336 18.89 4.41 -22.40
N ILE A 337 17.97 5.35 -22.68
CA ILE A 337 16.63 5.41 -22.10
C ILE A 337 15.64 5.58 -23.26
N ASN A 338 14.53 4.84 -23.21
CA ASN A 338 13.49 4.86 -24.25
C ASN A 338 12.17 5.46 -23.76
N ASP A 339 12.17 6.01 -22.54
CA ASP A 339 10.99 6.60 -21.91
C ASP A 339 10.82 8.06 -22.33
N GLN A 340 9.57 8.50 -22.38
CA GLN A 340 9.19 9.86 -22.76
C GLN A 340 8.91 10.70 -21.51
N TRP A 341 9.66 11.79 -21.33
CA TRP A 341 9.56 12.66 -20.14
C TRP A 341 8.62 13.86 -20.32
N TYR A 342 7.63 13.72 -21.19
CA TYR A 342 6.63 14.73 -21.50
C TYR A 342 5.41 14.09 -22.17
N TYR A 343 4.29 14.81 -22.24
CA TYR A 343 3.13 14.45 -23.06
C TYR A 343 2.54 15.69 -23.73
N GLY A 344 2.47 15.69 -25.06
CA GLY A 344 2.16 16.90 -25.83
C GLY A 344 3.24 17.96 -25.59
N ASN A 345 2.84 19.17 -25.18
CA ASN A 345 3.75 20.27 -24.84
C ASN A 345 3.90 20.44 -23.32
N ARG A 346 3.79 19.36 -22.53
CA ARG A 346 3.90 19.44 -21.07
C ARG A 346 4.85 18.38 -20.53
N GLY A 347 5.89 18.82 -19.84
CA GLY A 347 6.86 18.01 -19.14
C GLY A 347 6.59 17.99 -17.64
N ASN A 348 7.66 17.97 -16.85
CA ASN A 348 7.64 17.87 -15.39
C ASN A 348 8.18 19.16 -14.75
N TYR A 349 7.85 19.38 -13.48
CA TYR A 349 8.47 20.41 -12.66
C TYR A 349 9.73 19.85 -11.99
N TRP A 350 10.81 20.63 -12.02
CA TRP A 350 12.12 20.26 -11.48
C TRP A 350 12.64 21.39 -10.59
N SER A 351 12.88 21.13 -9.30
CA SER A 351 13.33 22.20 -8.38
C SER A 351 14.74 22.73 -8.67
N ASP A 352 15.52 22.03 -9.50
CA ASP A 352 16.85 22.41 -9.97
C ASP A 352 16.87 22.97 -11.40
N TYR A 353 15.70 23.14 -12.04
CA TYR A 353 15.58 23.87 -13.29
C TYR A 353 15.70 25.38 -13.07
N SER A 354 16.52 26.02 -13.90
CA SER A 354 16.81 27.46 -13.81
C SER A 354 16.69 28.16 -15.17
N GLY A 355 15.91 27.58 -16.09
CA GLY A 355 15.64 28.18 -17.39
C GLY A 355 14.70 29.38 -17.31
N ILE A 356 14.43 29.94 -18.48
CA ILE A 356 13.64 31.16 -18.66
C ILE A 356 12.37 30.78 -19.45
N ASP A 357 11.29 31.50 -19.19
CA ASP A 357 10.04 31.45 -19.95
C ASP A 357 9.78 32.85 -20.54
N ILE A 358 10.18 33.04 -21.79
CA ILE A 358 10.03 34.29 -22.54
C ILE A 358 8.57 34.45 -22.98
N GLU A 359 7.89 33.35 -23.32
CA GLU A 359 6.52 33.34 -23.86
C GLU A 359 5.44 33.52 -22.78
N LYS A 360 5.81 33.33 -21.50
CA LYS A 360 4.97 33.42 -20.30
C LYS A 360 3.83 32.41 -20.29
N ASP A 361 4.06 31.22 -20.82
CA ASP A 361 3.07 30.13 -20.83
C ASP A 361 3.24 29.14 -19.65
N GLY A 362 4.26 29.36 -18.80
CA GLY A 362 4.57 28.52 -17.65
C GLY A 362 5.47 27.33 -17.98
N ILE A 363 5.98 27.24 -19.21
CA ILE A 363 6.90 26.22 -19.69
C ILE A 363 8.26 26.89 -19.97
N GLY A 364 9.35 26.23 -19.61
CA GLY A 364 10.69 26.74 -19.87
C GLY A 364 11.10 26.58 -21.34
N ASP A 365 11.70 27.62 -21.92
CA ASP A 365 12.13 27.66 -23.34
C ASP A 365 13.31 26.73 -23.64
N ASN A 366 14.08 26.33 -22.61
CA ASN A 366 15.20 25.41 -22.73
C ASN A 366 14.85 24.06 -22.09
N ALA A 367 15.25 22.96 -22.74
CA ALA A 367 15.05 21.63 -22.18
C ALA A 367 15.74 21.49 -20.80
N HIS A 368 15.10 20.74 -19.91
CA HIS A 368 15.73 20.25 -18.70
C HIS A 368 16.47 18.94 -18.99
N HIS A 369 17.68 18.84 -18.47
CA HIS A 369 18.54 17.68 -18.59
C HIS A 369 18.85 17.16 -17.19
N SER A 370 18.34 15.96 -16.87
CA SER A 370 18.63 15.28 -15.60
C SER A 370 19.71 14.22 -15.82
N GLY A 371 20.73 14.26 -14.97
CA GLY A 371 21.97 13.50 -15.08
C GLY A 371 23.19 14.43 -15.10
N SER A 372 24.18 14.15 -14.25
CA SER A 372 25.48 14.84 -14.24
C SER A 372 26.67 13.87 -14.24
N ALA A 373 27.86 14.34 -14.62
CA ALA A 373 29.07 13.51 -14.59
C ALA A 373 29.37 13.05 -13.17
N PHE A 374 29.07 13.91 -12.19
CA PHE A 374 29.17 13.59 -10.78
C PHE A 374 28.18 12.49 -10.38
N GLU A 375 26.92 12.56 -10.81
CA GLU A 375 25.93 11.50 -10.58
C GLU A 375 26.33 10.18 -11.22
N PHE A 376 26.91 10.20 -12.42
CA PHE A 376 27.47 9.00 -13.05
C PHE A 376 28.59 8.37 -12.21
N PHE A 377 29.51 9.19 -11.68
CA PHE A 377 30.53 8.69 -10.74
C PHE A 377 29.92 8.20 -9.43
N MET A 378 28.89 8.87 -8.92
CA MET A 378 28.18 8.49 -7.71
C MET A 378 27.49 7.13 -7.85
N TYR A 379 26.95 6.83 -9.03
CA TYR A 379 26.43 5.50 -9.35
C TYR A 379 27.54 4.44 -9.36
N LYS A 380 28.63 4.68 -10.11
CA LYS A 380 29.75 3.73 -10.22
C LYS A 380 30.51 3.55 -8.90
N TYR A 381 30.55 4.59 -8.08
CA TYR A 381 31.29 4.68 -6.83
C TYR A 381 30.40 5.32 -5.75
N PRO A 382 29.56 4.52 -5.05
CA PRO A 382 28.56 5.05 -4.10
C PRO A 382 29.12 5.90 -2.96
N HIS A 383 30.41 5.76 -2.62
CA HIS A 383 31.07 6.58 -1.61
C HIS A 383 31.19 8.07 -1.99
N PHE A 384 31.04 8.42 -3.27
CA PHE A 384 31.01 9.82 -3.70
C PHE A 384 29.77 10.58 -3.19
N ARG A 385 28.71 9.87 -2.73
CA ARG A 385 27.54 10.49 -2.09
C ARG A 385 27.90 11.43 -0.93
N LEU A 386 29.02 11.17 -0.22
CA LEU A 386 29.50 12.03 0.86
C LEU A 386 29.89 13.44 0.39
N PHE A 387 30.14 13.63 -0.90
CA PHE A 387 30.63 14.89 -1.47
C PHE A 387 29.61 15.62 -2.33
N VAL A 388 28.37 15.12 -2.42
CA VAL A 388 27.33 15.66 -3.30
C VAL A 388 27.04 17.15 -3.08
N GLU A 389 27.03 17.60 -1.82
CA GLU A 389 26.85 19.01 -1.45
C GLU A 389 28.17 19.81 -1.42
N SER A 390 29.29 19.20 -1.78
CA SER A 390 30.58 19.89 -1.76
C SER A 390 30.66 20.93 -2.89
N PRO A 391 31.39 22.05 -2.68
CA PRO A 391 31.63 23.04 -3.73
C PRO A 391 32.24 22.42 -5.00
N THR A 392 33.10 21.41 -4.85
CA THR A 392 33.73 20.70 -5.97
C THR A 392 32.71 19.93 -6.80
N ALA A 393 31.76 19.23 -6.16
CA ALA A 393 30.69 18.52 -6.86
C ALA A 393 29.80 19.49 -7.64
N LYS A 394 29.34 20.58 -7.00
CA LYS A 394 28.54 21.62 -7.66
C LYS A 394 29.27 22.27 -8.84
N MET A 395 30.57 22.53 -8.69
CA MET A 395 31.42 23.04 -9.77
C MET A 395 31.51 22.04 -10.92
N LEU A 396 31.76 20.75 -10.63
CA LEU A 396 31.84 19.71 -11.65
C LEU A 396 30.52 19.55 -12.42
N GLN A 397 29.38 19.55 -11.71
CA GLN A 397 28.05 19.53 -12.33
C GLN A 397 27.84 20.75 -13.25
N THR A 398 28.26 21.94 -12.81
CA THR A 398 28.14 23.17 -13.62
C THR A 398 29.01 23.10 -14.87
N VAL A 399 30.26 22.62 -14.75
CA VAL A 399 31.17 22.45 -15.88
C VAL A 399 30.64 21.41 -16.87
N ASP A 400 30.10 20.30 -16.38
CA ASP A 400 29.52 19.24 -17.20
C ASP A 400 28.29 19.73 -17.98
N LYS A 401 27.45 20.58 -17.37
CA LYS A 401 26.33 21.26 -18.08
C LYS A 401 26.79 22.16 -19.22
N MET A 402 27.98 22.77 -19.12
CA MET A 402 28.54 23.63 -20.18
C MET A 402 29.31 22.85 -21.26
N PHE A 403 29.98 21.77 -20.85
CA PHE A 403 30.85 20.96 -21.70
C PHE A 403 30.63 19.47 -21.39
N PRO A 404 29.59 18.84 -21.94
CA PRO A 404 29.34 17.42 -21.70
C PRO A 404 30.42 16.58 -22.41
N VAL A 405 31.31 15.96 -21.64
CA VAL A 405 32.42 15.13 -22.17
C VAL A 405 32.15 13.62 -22.03
N ILE A 406 31.21 13.24 -21.16
CA ILE A 406 30.89 11.83 -20.88
C ILE A 406 29.59 11.46 -21.58
N GLU A 407 29.67 10.50 -22.51
CA GLU A 407 28.49 9.88 -23.12
C GLU A 407 27.76 9.01 -22.09
N ARG A 408 26.48 9.28 -21.86
CA ARG A 408 25.61 8.61 -20.89
C ARG A 408 24.15 8.71 -21.31
N ALA A 409 23.28 7.87 -20.76
CA ALA A 409 21.85 8.14 -20.83
C ALA A 409 21.56 9.44 -20.08
N GLU A 410 20.77 10.29 -20.69
CA GLU A 410 20.32 11.54 -20.10
C GLU A 410 18.81 11.60 -20.22
N VAL A 411 18.16 11.99 -19.13
CA VAL A 411 16.74 12.30 -19.13
C VAL A 411 16.60 13.71 -19.70
N VAL A 412 15.90 13.81 -20.83
CA VAL A 412 15.64 15.09 -21.48
C VAL A 412 14.15 15.38 -21.42
N ASP A 413 13.81 16.45 -20.73
CA ASP A 413 12.45 17.01 -20.70
C ASP A 413 12.44 18.31 -21.53
N PRO A 414 11.85 18.30 -22.73
CA PRO A 414 11.80 19.48 -23.59
C PRO A 414 10.78 20.53 -23.15
N PHE A 415 9.88 20.22 -22.21
CA PHE A 415 8.80 21.12 -21.79
C PHE A 415 8.75 21.25 -20.25
N PRO A 416 9.86 21.63 -19.59
CA PRO A 416 9.90 21.70 -18.13
C PRO A 416 8.93 22.75 -17.62
N LEU A 417 8.16 22.41 -16.60
CA LEU A 417 7.19 23.31 -15.97
C LEU A 417 7.91 24.25 -15.00
N LEU A 418 7.54 25.54 -15.00
CA LEU A 418 8.10 26.54 -14.08
C LEU A 418 7.42 26.60 -12.71
N GLU A 419 6.20 26.10 -12.61
CA GLU A 419 5.45 26.08 -11.36
C GLU A 419 5.15 24.66 -10.89
N ASP A 420 5.35 24.44 -9.60
CA ASP A 420 4.88 23.24 -8.93
C ASP A 420 3.38 23.34 -8.64
N LEU A 421 2.61 22.56 -9.39
CA LEU A 421 1.16 22.47 -9.25
C LEU A 421 0.71 21.38 -8.27
N ASN A 422 1.57 20.39 -7.96
CA ASN A 422 1.17 19.18 -7.25
C ASN A 422 1.38 19.29 -5.74
N SER A 423 2.54 19.76 -5.26
CA SER A 423 2.80 19.80 -3.81
C SER A 423 1.89 20.80 -3.09
N ARG A 424 1.51 21.89 -3.76
CA ARG A 424 0.55 22.89 -3.26
C ARG A 424 -0.78 22.22 -2.88
N ALA A 425 -1.30 21.34 -3.73
CA ALA A 425 -2.55 20.62 -3.47
C ALA A 425 -2.47 19.72 -2.22
N PHE A 426 -1.34 19.05 -2.00
CA PHE A 426 -1.11 18.27 -0.78
C PHE A 426 -1.04 19.15 0.47
N LEU A 427 -0.31 20.27 0.42
CA LEU A 427 -0.18 21.18 1.54
C LEU A 427 -1.50 21.87 1.93
N GLU A 428 -2.35 22.17 0.96
CA GLU A 428 -3.68 22.74 1.19
C GLU A 428 -4.67 21.72 1.79
N GLY A 429 -4.48 20.41 1.52
CA GLY A 429 -5.31 19.33 2.06
C GLY A 429 -4.89 18.80 3.44
N MET A 430 -3.68 19.10 3.91
CA MET A 430 -3.20 18.68 5.24
C MET A 430 -3.75 19.63 6.33
N GLU A 431 -4.64 19.15 7.21
CA GLU A 431 -5.08 19.92 8.38
C GLU A 431 -3.87 20.41 9.22
N THR A 432 -3.82 21.73 9.43
CA THR A 432 -2.60 22.53 9.58
C THR A 432 -2.05 22.69 11.01
N GLU A 433 -2.25 21.72 11.92
CA GLU A 433 -1.70 21.84 13.29
C GLU A 433 -0.36 21.12 13.52
N THR A 434 -0.19 19.90 12.99
CA THR A 434 1.04 19.12 13.17
C THR A 434 2.18 19.56 12.25
N SER A 435 1.88 19.98 11.01
CA SER A 435 2.91 20.40 10.04
C SER A 435 3.60 21.72 10.43
N LYS A 436 2.87 22.66 11.07
CA LYS A 436 3.46 23.92 11.56
C LYS A 436 4.47 23.69 12.68
N LYS A 437 4.16 22.78 13.62
CA LYS A 437 5.09 22.42 14.70
C LYS A 437 6.31 21.68 14.15
N ALA A 438 6.11 20.72 13.25
CA ALA A 438 7.21 20.00 12.61
C ALA A 438 8.12 20.94 11.79
N GLY A 439 7.54 21.79 10.94
CA GLY A 439 8.28 22.77 10.14
C GLY A 439 9.06 23.78 11.00
N MET A 440 8.48 24.23 12.12
CA MET A 440 9.16 25.14 13.06
C MET A 440 10.31 24.44 13.80
N ILE A 441 10.16 23.16 14.17
CA ILE A 441 11.24 22.35 14.76
C ILE A 441 12.36 22.16 13.75
N THR A 442 12.06 21.77 12.51
CA THR A 442 13.05 21.60 11.44
C THR A 442 13.80 22.91 11.17
N PHE A 443 13.10 24.04 11.10
CA PHE A 443 13.72 25.36 10.96
C PHE A 443 14.68 25.69 12.11
N LEU A 444 14.27 25.43 13.36
CA LEU A 444 15.11 25.68 14.54
C LEU A 444 16.35 24.78 14.57
N VAL A 445 16.21 23.50 14.20
CA VAL A 445 17.34 22.56 14.09
C VAL A 445 18.31 23.01 13.02
N SER A 446 17.83 23.37 11.82
CA SER A 446 18.65 23.90 10.74
C SER A 446 19.38 25.19 11.14
N LEU A 447 18.71 26.09 11.86
CA LEU A 447 19.33 27.32 12.37
C LEU A 447 20.47 27.01 13.36
N VAL A 448 20.28 26.05 14.27
CA VAL A 448 21.32 25.62 15.21
C VAL A 448 22.51 25.01 14.47
N VAL A 449 22.27 24.15 13.47
CA VAL A 449 23.34 23.55 12.66
C VAL A 449 24.14 24.61 11.90
N VAL A 450 23.46 25.60 11.29
CA VAL A 450 24.13 26.73 10.62
C VAL A 450 24.97 27.53 11.60
N LEU A 451 24.44 27.88 12.77
CA LEU A 451 25.17 28.62 13.79
C LEU A 451 26.39 27.86 14.31
N LEU A 452 26.27 26.54 14.52
CA LEU A 452 27.39 25.68 14.90
C LEU A 452 28.45 25.60 13.79
N SER A 453 28.02 25.52 12.53
CA SER A 453 28.91 25.46 11.37
C SER A 453 29.68 26.78 11.18
N ILE A 454 29.00 27.93 11.31
CA ILE A 454 29.64 29.25 11.30
C ILE A 454 30.65 29.35 12.45
N ARG A 455 30.29 28.92 13.66
CA ARG A 455 31.18 28.96 14.82
C ARG A 455 32.42 28.07 14.64
N LEU A 456 32.25 26.91 13.98
CA LEU A 456 33.36 26.02 13.62
C LEU A 456 34.27 26.68 12.58
N LEU A 457 33.70 27.28 11.53
CA LEU A 457 34.46 28.00 10.50
C LEU A 457 35.26 29.19 11.07
N VAL A 458 34.67 29.97 11.99
CA VAL A 458 35.37 31.06 12.69
C VAL A 458 36.51 30.53 13.57
N ARG A 459 36.32 29.39 14.24
CA ARG A 459 37.38 28.74 15.02
C ARG A 459 38.50 28.18 14.15
N LEU A 460 38.18 27.67 12.97
CA LEU A 460 39.16 27.17 12.01
C LEU A 460 39.95 28.34 11.39
N SER A 461 39.28 29.41 10.97
CA SER A 461 39.95 30.58 10.37
C SER A 461 40.91 31.27 11.34
N THR A 462 40.55 31.36 12.62
CA THR A 462 41.43 31.90 13.67
C THR A 462 42.62 31.00 14.01
N ARG A 463 42.53 29.69 13.72
CA ARG A 463 43.59 28.71 13.97
C ARG A 463 44.57 28.57 12.80
N PHE A 464 44.12 28.84 11.58
CA PHE A 464 44.96 28.82 10.36
C PHE A 464 45.48 30.21 9.94
N GLY A 465 45.02 31.28 10.59
CA GLY A 465 45.50 32.65 10.37
C GLY A 465 46.62 33.12 11.32
N ARG A 466 47.28 32.21 12.04
CA ARG A 466 48.45 32.49 12.89
C ARG A 466 49.69 31.78 12.41
#